data_AF-A0A1E7JCV1-F1
#
_entry.id   AF-A0A1E7JCV1-F1
#
_cell.length_a   1.000
_cell.length_b   1.000
_cell.length_c   1.000
_cell.angle_alpha   90.00
_cell.angle_beta   90.00
_cell.angle_gamma   90.00
#
_symmetry.space_group_name_H-M   'P 1'
#
loop_
_entity.id
_entity.type
_entity.pdbx_description
1 polymer ?
#
loop_
_entity_poly.entity_id
_entity_poly.type
_entity_poly.pdbx_seq_one_letter_code
_entity_poly.pdbx_strand_id
1 'polypeptide(L)' 'MFRNLSEKSALFSSLDLQLPNVEVSSRRVEEASLVVSRSLLELELREKYGVTVFAVRRDSQIVLNPEVDRSFYADDVL' A
#
# COMPACT_ATOMS: atom_id res chain seq x y z
N MET A 1 -11.32 30.61 -18.84
CA MET A 1 -10.41 30.67 -17.67
C MET A 1 -10.56 29.36 -16.93
N PHE A 2 -9.66 28.42 -17.15
CA PHE A 2 -9.73 27.07 -16.57
C PHE A 2 -9.39 27.17 -15.08
N ARG A 3 -10.33 26.78 -14.23
CA ARG A 3 -10.12 26.71 -12.79
C ARG A 3 -9.02 25.69 -12.54
N ASN A 4 -7.97 26.11 -11.83
CA ASN A 4 -6.97 25.26 -11.22
C ASN A 4 -7.66 24.02 -10.64
N LEU A 5 -7.42 22.85 -11.26
CA LEU A 5 -7.63 21.57 -10.61
C LEU A 5 -6.68 21.59 -9.42
N SER A 6 -7.24 21.84 -8.23
CA SER A 6 -6.51 21.71 -6.99
C SER A 6 -5.83 20.33 -7.00
N GLU A 7 -4.51 20.32 -6.92
CA GLU A 7 -3.64 19.15 -6.75
C GLU A 7 -3.92 18.39 -5.43
N LYS A 8 -5.14 18.41 -4.92
CA LYS A 8 -5.71 17.25 -4.22
C LYS A 8 -5.91 16.13 -5.23
N SER A 9 -4.82 15.71 -5.87
CA SER A 9 -4.66 14.36 -6.39
C SER A 9 -5.16 13.45 -5.28
N ALA A 10 -6.27 12.79 -5.56
CA ALA A 10 -7.02 11.96 -4.64
C ALA A 10 -6.05 11.22 -3.73
N LEU A 11 -6.05 11.59 -2.45
CA LEU A 11 -5.39 10.83 -1.41
C LEU A 11 -5.80 9.38 -1.62
N PHE A 12 -4.84 8.56 -2.06
CA PHE A 12 -4.97 7.12 -2.30
C PHE A 12 -5.33 6.35 -1.01
N SER A 13 -5.71 7.06 0.07
CA SER A 13 -5.81 6.57 1.44
C SER A 13 -7.15 5.98 1.81
N SER A 14 -8.19 6.22 1.01
CA SER A 14 -9.53 5.75 1.36
C SER A 14 -10.21 5.27 0.09
N LEU A 15 -10.01 4.00 -0.25
CA LEU A 15 -11.04 3.32 -1.02
C LEU A 15 -12.24 3.23 -0.06
N ASP A 16 -13.23 4.12 -0.21
CA ASP A 16 -14.48 4.11 0.55
C ASP A 16 -15.32 2.88 0.14
N LEU A 17 -14.80 1.70 0.45
CA LEU A 17 -15.46 0.43 0.23
C LEU A 17 -16.46 0.23 1.35
N GLN A 18 -17.75 0.30 1.02
CA GLN A 18 -18.84 -0.09 1.93
C GLN A 18 -18.93 -1.62 2.00
N LEU A 19 -17.85 -2.25 2.44
CA LEU A 19 -17.76 -3.69 2.64
C LEU A 19 -17.71 -3.97 4.15
N PRO A 20 -18.76 -4.59 4.73
CA PRO A 20 -18.76 -4.94 6.14
C PRO A 20 -17.54 -5.80 6.47
N ASN A 21 -16.86 -5.47 7.58
CA ASN A 21 -15.69 -6.18 8.08
C ASN A 21 -14.44 -6.13 7.18
N VAL A 22 -14.37 -5.18 6.24
CA VAL A 22 -13.18 -4.93 5.42
C VAL A 22 -12.76 -3.47 5.56
N GLU A 23 -11.51 -3.25 5.95
CA GLU A 23 -10.88 -1.93 5.93
C GLU A 23 -9.80 -1.93 4.84
N VAL A 24 -9.80 -0.92 3.98
CA VAL A 24 -8.68 -0.65 3.08
C VAL A 24 -8.07 0.68 3.48
N SER A 25 -6.79 0.65 3.80
CA SER A 25 -6.05 1.83 4.19
C SER A 25 -4.65 1.78 3.62
N SER A 26 -4.07 2.94 3.36
CA SER A 26 -2.67 3.03 2.94
C SER A 26 -1.74 3.28 4.12
N ARG A 27 -0.58 2.64 4.11
CA ARG A 27 0.47 2.80 5.13
C ARG A 27 1.84 2.93 4.47
N ARG A 28 2.60 3.94 4.88
CA ARG A 28 4.00 4.08 4.48
C ARG A 28 4.88 3.14 5.29
N VAL A 29 5.82 2.48 4.63
CA VAL A 29 6.87 1.69 5.27
C VAL A 29 7.93 2.64 5.81
N GLU A 30 7.96 2.79 7.13
CA GLU A 30 9.01 3.54 7.83
C GLU A 30 10.36 2.83 7.70
N GLU A 31 11.47 3.60 7.68
CA GLU A 31 12.83 3.05 7.54
C GLU A 31 13.18 1.99 8.59
N ALA A 32 12.68 2.14 9.82
CA ALA A 32 12.90 1.19 10.92
C ALA A 32 11.87 0.04 10.97
N SER A 33 10.99 -0.07 9.97
CA SER A 33 9.95 -1.09 9.95
C SER A 33 10.53 -2.49 9.76
N LEU A 34 9.99 -3.47 10.48
CA LEU A 34 10.32 -4.90 10.32
C LEU A 34 9.97 -5.45 8.93
N VAL A 35 9.19 -4.71 8.16
CA VAL A 35 8.76 -5.05 6.80
C VAL A 35 9.86 -4.72 5.77
N VAL A 36 10.77 -3.78 6.07
CA VAL A 36 11.87 -3.42 5.17
C VAL A 36 12.73 -4.65 4.85
N SER A 37 13.11 -4.77 3.58
CA SER A 37 13.86 -5.89 2.99
C SER A 37 13.16 -7.25 2.95
N ARG A 38 11.95 -7.38 3.51
CA ARG A 38 11.19 -8.63 3.50
C ARG A 38 10.17 -8.68 2.39
N SER A 39 9.87 -9.87 1.90
CA SER A 39 8.85 -10.11 0.88
C SER A 39 7.50 -10.51 1.49
N LEU A 40 6.44 -10.50 0.70
CA LEU A 40 5.13 -11.01 1.13
C LEU A 40 5.17 -12.49 1.52
N LEU A 41 5.99 -13.28 0.82
CA LEU A 41 6.22 -14.69 1.10
C LEU A 41 6.81 -14.91 2.50
N GLU A 42 7.75 -14.06 2.91
CA GLU A 42 8.39 -14.15 4.23
C GLU A 42 7.50 -13.61 5.36
N LEU A 43 6.73 -12.56 5.07
CA LEU A 43 5.89 -11.89 6.06
C LEU A 43 4.59 -12.65 6.34
N GLU A 44 4.07 -13.40 5.35
CA GLU A 44 2.85 -14.20 5.46
C GLU A 44 1.65 -13.37 5.98
N LEU A 45 1.52 -12.12 5.55
CA LEU A 45 0.63 -11.13 6.16
C LEU A 45 -0.84 -11.57 6.24
N ARG A 46 -1.32 -12.27 5.21
CA ARG A 46 -2.69 -12.76 5.13
C ARG A 46 -2.93 -13.91 6.12
N GLU A 47 -1.99 -14.84 6.23
CA GLU A 47 -2.13 -16.03 7.08
C GLU A 47 -1.91 -15.68 8.55
N LYS A 48 -0.93 -14.82 8.85
CA LYS A 48 -0.59 -14.43 10.23
C LYS A 48 -1.48 -13.32 10.81
N TYR A 49 -1.92 -12.38 9.98
CA TYR A 49 -2.58 -11.15 10.44
C TYR A 49 -3.90 -10.82 9.73
N GLY A 50 -4.31 -11.58 8.71
CA GLY A 50 -5.51 -11.28 7.92
C GLY A 50 -5.36 -10.07 7.00
N VAL A 51 -4.15 -9.54 6.83
CA VAL A 51 -3.86 -8.35 6.00
C VAL A 51 -3.49 -8.77 4.60
N THR A 52 -4.09 -8.13 3.59
CA THR A 52 -3.75 -8.33 2.17
C THR A 52 -3.19 -7.03 1.60
N VAL A 53 -1.99 -7.11 1.00
CA VAL A 53 -1.42 -5.98 0.26
C VAL A 53 -1.91 -6.05 -1.19
N PHE A 54 -2.78 -5.11 -1.56
CA PHE A 54 -3.37 -5.06 -2.91
C PHE A 54 -2.49 -4.27 -3.90
N ALA A 55 -1.77 -3.27 -3.42
CA ALA A 55 -0.91 -2.43 -4.24
C ALA A 55 0.32 -1.99 -3.48
N VAL A 56 1.37 -1.65 -4.20
CA VAL A 56 2.55 -0.97 -3.67
C VAL A 56 2.82 0.24 -4.52
N ARG A 57 2.85 1.42 -3.92
CA ARG A 57 3.39 2.61 -4.56
C ARG A 57 4.84 2.78 -4.16
N ARG A 58 5.73 2.74 -5.14
CA ARG A 58 7.15 3.03 -5.00
C ARG A 58 7.47 4.23 -5.89
N ASP A 59 8.00 5.28 -5.28
CA ASP A 59 8.21 6.56 -5.95
C ASP A 59 6.92 7.05 -6.63
N SER A 60 6.93 7.14 -7.97
CA SER A 60 5.79 7.55 -8.80
C SER A 60 5.06 6.38 -9.47
N GLN A 61 5.45 5.13 -9.19
CA GLN A 61 4.86 3.94 -9.81
C GLN A 61 3.97 3.19 -8.83
N ILE A 62 2.84 2.69 -9.33
CA ILE A 62 1.93 1.82 -8.57
C ILE A 62 1.97 0.43 -9.20
N VAL A 63 2.33 -0.56 -8.39
CA VAL A 63 2.31 -1.97 -8.75
C VAL A 63 1.06 -2.57 -8.12
N LEU A 64 0.09 -2.96 -8.94
CA LEU A 64 -1.09 -3.69 -8.51
C LEU A 64 -0.75 -5.18 -8.39
N ASN A 65 -1.33 -5.85 -7.38
CA ASN A 65 -1.09 -7.27 -7.11
C ASN A 65 0.40 -7.61 -7.09
N PRO A 66 1.17 -7.04 -6.13
CA PRO A 66 2.62 -7.24 -6.07
C PRO A 66 2.99 -8.73 -6.02
N GLU A 67 4.09 -9.08 -6.68
CA GLU A 67 4.66 -10.42 -6.65
C GLU A 67 5.07 -10.80 -5.22
N VAL A 68 4.86 -12.06 -4.86
CA VAL A 68 4.99 -12.52 -3.47
C VAL A 68 6.44 -12.56 -2.98
N ASP A 69 7.39 -12.71 -3.90
CA ASP A 69 8.84 -12.81 -3.64
C ASP A 69 9.55 -11.45 -3.66
N ARG A 70 8.86 -10.37 -4.04
CA ARG A 70 9.44 -9.03 -4.10
C ARG A 70 9.51 -8.38 -2.72
N SER A 71 10.70 -7.90 -2.35
CA SER A 71 10.90 -7.19 -1.09
C SER A 71 10.27 -5.79 -1.07
N PHE A 72 9.84 -5.39 0.13
CA PHE A 72 9.47 -4.01 0.45
C PHE A 72 10.70 -3.18 0.84
N TYR A 73 10.64 -1.87 0.57
CA TYR A 73 11.67 -0.91 0.93
C TYR A 73 11.07 0.23 1.74
N ALA A 74 11.93 1.02 2.39
CA ALA A 74 11.50 2.26 3.03
C ALA A 74 10.80 3.17 2.01
N ASP A 75 9.84 3.95 2.50
CA ASP A 75 8.98 4.86 1.72
C ASP A 75 8.00 4.21 0.74
N ASP A 76 8.03 2.87 0.58
CA ASP A 76 6.92 2.17 -0.08
C ASP A 76 5.61 2.51 0.63
N VAL A 77 4.54 2.72 -0.14
CA VAL A 77 3.20 2.85 0.39
C VAL A 77 2.41 1.60 0.02
N LEU A 78 2.01 0.85 1.03
CA LEU A 78 1.18 -0.36 0.94
C LEU A 78 -0.29 -0.02 1.09
#